data_AF-A0A9E7GVX3-F1
#
_entry.id   AF-A0A9E7GVX3-F1
#
_cell.length_a   1.000
_cell.length_b   1.000
_cell.length_c   1.000
_cell.angle_alpha   90.00
_cell.angle_beta   90.00
_cell.angle_gamma   90.00
#
_symmetry.space_group_name_H-M   'P 1'
#
loop_
_entity.id
_entity.type
_entity.pdbx_description
1 polymer ?
#
loop_
_entity_poly.entity_id
_entity_poly.type
_entity_poly.pdbx_seq_one_letter_code
_entity_poly.pdbx_strand_id
1 'polypeptide(L)'
;DRLLGGLLSPEFDEASCLSRDQSAQYWKQSNHTPSPYLLQKLRNYESLHRRCGPNTELYNKSIEQLKSNASTRPSECNYVVWLESGGIGNRVISMVSTFLYALLNDKVFLLKLPDDFHGIFCEPFPGTSWILYSDFPIQDLDGYSWVLEKDHGYGNLLKNKLLSSDMDTANASLPAFLYLHLVHSNDEFDKMFYCEEGQQLLRKFSWLLLRSNQYFAPAFFLVPEFETELSLLFPEKTAVFHHLGTYLFHPSNTVWGYITRYYEAYLANAKSRLGIQIRLFRRAHFDSHSDYIIDCALTKRLLPNVNLTDTALPTITGAKPRSVLVTSLRSGYFEKLRSMYYEHATTTGEVISVHQPSHEEEQHSEKLNHNMKAFAEIYLLSLSDALITSPFSTFGYVAQGLGGLRPWLLVRPDDHDLCLHSTSMEPCFHFPPSYDCKARKKVDIGSVAPYLRHCEDFPHGVRLFD
;
A
#
# COMPACT_ATOMS: atom_id res chain seq x y z
N ASP A 1 19.00 10.11 -4.22
CA ASP A 1 20.05 9.47 -5.04
C ASP A 1 19.52 8.14 -5.58
N ARG A 2 20.24 7.47 -6.50
CA ARG A 2 19.79 6.23 -7.17
C ARG A 2 19.39 5.12 -6.19
N LEU A 3 20.05 5.03 -5.04
CA LEU A 3 19.81 3.99 -4.04
C LEU A 3 18.86 4.41 -2.90
N LEU A 4 18.23 5.59 -3.02
CA LEU A 4 17.30 6.14 -2.02
C LEU A 4 17.89 6.14 -0.59
N GLY A 5 19.11 6.67 -0.43
CA GLY A 5 19.80 6.72 0.86
C GLY A 5 20.27 5.35 1.36
N GLY A 6 20.54 4.41 0.44
CA GLY A 6 20.99 3.04 0.75
C GLY A 6 19.86 2.02 0.94
N LEU A 7 18.60 2.45 0.83
CA LEU A 7 17.42 1.59 0.90
C LEU A 7 17.48 0.47 -0.15
N LEU A 8 17.89 0.81 -1.38
CA LEU A 8 17.98 -0.16 -2.48
C LEU A 8 19.36 -0.82 -2.52
N SER A 9 19.39 -2.11 -2.84
CA SER A 9 20.64 -2.85 -3.08
C SER A 9 21.22 -2.50 -4.46
N PRO A 10 22.55 -2.33 -4.59
CA PRO A 10 23.19 -2.07 -5.88
C PRO A 10 23.37 -3.34 -6.74
N GLU A 11 22.94 -4.51 -6.27
CA GLU A 11 23.20 -5.82 -6.92
C GLU A 11 22.31 -6.12 -8.13
N PHE A 12 21.39 -5.22 -8.52
CA PHE A 12 20.49 -5.44 -9.65
C PHE A 12 21.10 -5.05 -10.99
N ASP A 13 20.74 -5.81 -12.04
CA ASP A 13 21.00 -5.40 -13.42
C ASP A 13 20.05 -4.26 -13.83
N GLU A 14 20.61 -3.11 -14.23
CA GLU A 14 19.86 -1.90 -14.56
C GLU A 14 18.88 -2.08 -15.72
N ALA A 15 19.26 -2.87 -16.74
CA ALA A 15 18.40 -3.11 -17.90
C ALA A 15 17.16 -3.94 -17.56
N SER A 16 17.28 -4.84 -16.57
CA SER A 16 16.18 -5.69 -16.13
C SER A 16 15.01 -4.92 -15.49
N CYS A 17 15.28 -3.77 -14.86
CA CYS A 17 14.27 -2.94 -14.20
C CYS A 17 14.68 -1.46 -14.15
N LEU A 18 14.35 -0.72 -15.20
CA LEU A 18 14.74 0.69 -15.36
C LEU A 18 14.23 1.60 -14.24
N SER A 19 13.01 1.33 -13.74
CA SER A 19 12.38 2.15 -12.71
C SER A 19 13.14 2.14 -11.38
N ARG A 20 13.85 1.05 -11.07
CA ARG A 20 14.66 0.94 -9.84
C ARG A 20 15.72 2.02 -9.77
N ASP A 21 16.30 2.38 -10.91
CA ASP A 21 17.44 3.29 -10.98
C ASP A 21 17.06 4.70 -11.42
N GLN A 22 16.03 4.80 -12.27
CA GLN A 22 15.59 6.07 -12.85
C GLN A 22 14.56 6.81 -11.99
N SER A 23 13.81 6.11 -11.13
CA SER A 23 12.73 6.71 -10.33
C SER A 23 13.15 7.95 -9.53
N ALA A 24 14.35 7.91 -8.94
CA ALA A 24 14.90 9.02 -8.17
C ALA A 24 15.09 10.32 -8.98
N GLN A 25 15.08 10.27 -10.31
CA GLN A 25 15.16 11.44 -11.20
C GLN A 25 13.80 12.12 -11.38
N TYR A 26 12.70 11.36 -11.18
CA TYR A 26 11.32 11.83 -11.34
C TYR A 26 10.73 12.31 -10.01
N TRP A 27 11.07 11.66 -8.90
CA TRP A 27 10.66 12.09 -7.57
C TRP A 27 11.40 13.34 -7.12
N LYS A 28 10.73 14.14 -6.30
CA LYS A 28 11.41 15.12 -5.47
C LYS A 28 12.26 14.43 -4.43
N GLN A 29 13.33 15.10 -3.99
CA GLN A 29 14.13 14.61 -2.88
C GLN A 29 13.24 14.41 -1.66
N SER A 30 13.18 13.17 -1.16
CA SER A 30 12.47 12.85 0.07
C SER A 30 13.23 13.42 1.26
N ASN A 31 12.49 13.98 2.22
CA ASN A 31 13.03 14.40 3.51
C ASN A 31 13.03 13.25 4.53
N HIS A 32 12.45 12.10 4.17
CA HIS A 32 12.33 10.93 5.03
C HIS A 32 13.54 10.02 4.78
N THR A 33 14.46 9.98 5.73
CA THR A 33 15.69 9.19 5.61
C THR A 33 15.52 7.85 6.33
N PRO A 34 15.74 6.70 5.66
CA PRO A 34 15.63 5.40 6.32
C PRO A 34 16.69 5.28 7.43
N SER A 35 16.32 4.63 8.53
CA SER A 35 17.26 4.43 9.64
C SER A 35 18.38 3.46 9.23
N PRO A 36 19.62 3.61 9.74
CA PRO A 36 20.67 2.63 9.51
C PRO A 36 20.28 1.20 9.92
N TYR A 37 19.44 1.07 10.94
CA TYR A 37 18.92 -0.22 11.39
C TYR A 37 17.98 -0.85 10.36
N LEU A 38 17.08 -0.07 9.75
CA LEU A 38 16.25 -0.54 8.65
C LEU A 38 17.10 -1.00 7.46
N LEU A 39 18.11 -0.23 7.08
CA LEU A 39 19.02 -0.61 5.99
C LEU A 39 19.69 -1.97 6.26
N GLN A 40 20.22 -2.16 7.48
CA GLN A 40 20.82 -3.43 7.89
C GLN A 40 19.80 -4.57 7.90
N LYS A 41 18.57 -4.33 8.41
CA LYS A 41 17.50 -5.33 8.43
C LYS A 41 17.13 -5.78 7.02
N LEU A 42 17.04 -4.85 6.06
CA LEU A 42 16.75 -5.18 4.65
C LEU A 42 17.87 -6.01 4.01
N ARG A 43 19.14 -5.68 4.22
CA ARG A 43 20.28 -6.49 3.72
C ARG A 43 20.31 -7.89 4.34
N ASN A 44 19.98 -8.00 5.64
CA ASN A 44 19.85 -9.29 6.32
C ASN A 44 18.67 -10.09 5.74
N TYR A 45 17.55 -9.42 5.47
CA TYR A 45 16.39 -10.05 4.84
C TYR A 45 16.70 -10.55 3.43
N GLU A 46 17.42 -9.79 2.60
CA GLU A 46 17.86 -10.24 1.27
C GLU A 46 18.73 -11.50 1.37
N SER A 47 19.61 -11.57 2.38
CA SER A 47 20.43 -12.76 2.65
C SER A 47 19.59 -13.97 3.08
N LEU A 48 18.57 -13.74 3.92
CA LEU A 48 17.60 -14.77 4.28
C LEU A 48 16.85 -15.28 3.03
N HIS A 49 16.36 -14.36 2.21
CA HIS A 49 15.61 -14.68 1.01
C HIS A 49 16.47 -15.43 -0.02
N ARG A 50 17.76 -15.08 -0.16
CA ARG A 50 18.74 -15.83 -1.00
C ARG A 50 18.95 -17.26 -0.56
N ARG A 51 18.94 -17.50 0.75
CA ARG A 51 19.16 -18.83 1.33
C ARG A 51 17.89 -19.69 1.34
N CYS A 52 16.73 -19.08 1.56
CA CYS A 52 15.46 -19.78 1.83
C CYS A 52 14.40 -19.58 0.74
N GLY A 53 14.64 -18.75 -0.27
CA GLY A 53 13.69 -18.44 -1.32
C GLY A 53 13.46 -19.59 -2.31
N PRO A 54 12.53 -19.42 -3.26
CA PRO A 54 12.17 -20.44 -4.24
C PRO A 54 13.40 -21.00 -4.99
N ASN A 55 13.34 -22.28 -5.38
CA ASN A 55 14.41 -23.04 -6.05
C ASN A 55 15.70 -23.29 -5.25
N THR A 56 15.77 -22.92 -3.97
CA THR A 56 16.90 -23.26 -3.10
C THR A 56 16.75 -24.67 -2.50
N GLU A 57 17.87 -25.27 -2.07
CA GLU A 57 17.84 -26.58 -1.39
C GLU A 57 16.98 -26.55 -0.11
N LEU A 58 17.09 -25.48 0.68
CA LEU A 58 16.33 -25.31 1.91
C LEU A 58 14.84 -25.07 1.66
N TYR A 59 14.48 -24.35 0.59
CA TYR A 59 13.09 -24.22 0.17
C TYR A 59 12.51 -25.58 -0.24
N ASN A 60 13.21 -26.34 -1.07
CA ASN A 60 12.76 -27.67 -1.50
C ASN A 60 12.56 -28.60 -0.30
N LYS A 61 13.48 -28.58 0.67
CA LYS A 61 13.32 -29.31 1.93
C LYS A 61 12.10 -28.87 2.72
N SER A 62 11.83 -27.57 2.78
CA SER A 62 10.65 -27.01 3.46
C SER A 62 9.34 -27.39 2.78
N ILE A 63 9.34 -27.51 1.45
CA ILE A 63 8.21 -28.01 0.66
C ILE A 63 7.96 -29.50 0.91
N GLU A 64 8.99 -30.33 0.99
CA GLU A 64 8.82 -31.75 1.33
C GLU A 64 8.30 -31.96 2.76
N GLN A 65 8.70 -31.11 3.71
CA GLN A 65 8.13 -31.09 5.06
C GLN A 65 6.66 -30.66 5.05
N LEU A 66 6.29 -29.70 4.21
CA LEU A 66 4.90 -29.27 4.03
C LEU A 66 4.03 -30.40 3.46
N LYS A 67 4.50 -31.10 2.42
CA LYS A 67 3.81 -32.25 1.81
C LYS A 67 3.59 -33.42 2.77
N SER A 68 4.57 -33.68 3.65
CA SER A 68 4.50 -34.77 4.63
C SER A 68 3.73 -34.41 5.90
N ASN A 69 3.12 -33.22 5.96
CA ASN A 69 2.48 -32.66 7.15
C ASN A 69 3.42 -32.62 8.38
N ALA A 70 4.73 -32.53 8.14
CA ALA A 70 5.78 -32.57 9.15
C ALA A 70 6.31 -31.17 9.53
N SER A 71 5.89 -30.11 8.82
CA SER A 71 6.27 -28.72 9.10
C SER A 71 5.49 -28.09 10.27
N THR A 72 5.29 -28.86 11.34
CA THR A 72 4.55 -28.45 12.55
C THR A 72 5.38 -27.58 13.51
N ARG A 73 6.63 -27.26 13.15
CA ARG A 73 7.58 -26.49 13.98
C ARG A 73 8.38 -25.50 13.14
N PRO A 74 8.95 -24.45 13.75
CA PRO A 74 9.85 -23.54 13.05
C PRO A 74 11.06 -24.30 12.53
N SER A 75 11.42 -24.03 11.29
CA SER A 75 12.63 -24.56 10.68
C SER A 75 13.66 -23.44 10.50
N GLU A 76 14.80 -23.76 9.90
CA GLU A 76 15.78 -22.76 9.47
C GLU A 76 15.15 -21.72 8.52
N CYS A 77 14.14 -22.12 7.75
CA CYS A 77 13.38 -21.27 6.85
C CYS A 77 11.89 -21.29 7.23
N ASN A 78 11.34 -20.11 7.50
CA ASN A 78 9.93 -19.92 7.80
C ASN A 78 9.35 -18.95 6.79
N TYR A 79 8.07 -19.09 6.47
CA TYR A 79 7.45 -18.47 5.30
C TYR A 79 6.11 -17.83 5.67
N VAL A 80 5.86 -16.69 5.03
CA VAL A 80 4.52 -16.09 4.94
C VAL A 80 4.20 -15.90 3.46
N VAL A 81 3.14 -16.55 3.01
CA VAL A 81 2.64 -16.47 1.64
C VAL A 81 1.47 -15.50 1.62
N TRP A 82 1.60 -14.41 0.90
CA TRP A 82 0.50 -13.47 0.69
C TRP A 82 -0.42 -13.95 -0.43
N LEU A 83 -1.72 -13.83 -0.16
CA LEU A 83 -2.82 -14.21 -1.04
C LEU A 83 -3.64 -12.96 -1.41
N GLU A 84 -4.11 -12.91 -2.65
CA GLU A 84 -4.75 -11.74 -3.22
C GLU A 84 -6.12 -11.44 -2.59
N SER A 85 -6.38 -10.15 -2.36
CA SER A 85 -7.71 -9.67 -1.99
C SER A 85 -7.89 -8.19 -2.34
N GLY A 86 -9.03 -7.87 -2.95
CA GLY A 86 -9.36 -6.51 -3.39
C GLY A 86 -8.62 -6.07 -4.66
N GLY A 87 -8.75 -4.77 -5.00
CA GLY A 87 -8.08 -4.16 -6.15
C GLY A 87 -6.63 -3.77 -5.88
N ILE A 88 -5.96 -3.22 -6.90
CA ILE A 88 -4.53 -2.85 -6.89
C ILE A 88 -4.08 -2.09 -5.62
N GLY A 89 -4.84 -1.07 -5.19
CA GLY A 89 -4.52 -0.31 -3.98
C GLY A 89 -4.52 -1.16 -2.70
N ASN A 90 -5.52 -2.04 -2.55
CA ASN A 90 -5.61 -2.95 -1.40
C ASN A 90 -4.50 -3.98 -1.41
N ARG A 91 -4.14 -4.50 -2.60
CA ARG A 91 -3.08 -5.49 -2.75
C ARG A 91 -1.73 -4.88 -2.35
N VAL A 92 -1.40 -3.70 -2.85
CA VAL A 92 -0.12 -3.02 -2.53
C VAL A 92 0.00 -2.73 -1.03
N ILE A 93 -1.03 -2.15 -0.38
CA ILE A 93 -0.95 -1.84 1.06
C ILE A 93 -0.89 -3.11 1.94
N SER A 94 -1.57 -4.19 1.55
CA SER A 94 -1.53 -5.44 2.33
C SER A 94 -0.24 -6.21 2.12
N MET A 95 0.38 -6.12 0.93
CA MET A 95 1.74 -6.61 0.68
C MET A 95 2.77 -5.90 1.56
N VAL A 96 2.70 -4.57 1.71
CA VAL A 96 3.60 -3.84 2.64
C VAL A 96 3.42 -4.32 4.07
N SER A 97 2.17 -4.44 4.52
CA SER A 97 1.90 -4.87 5.90
C SER A 97 2.38 -6.32 6.14
N THR A 98 2.25 -7.18 5.13
CA THR A 98 2.74 -8.57 5.19
C THR A 98 4.26 -8.64 5.14
N PHE A 99 4.90 -7.78 4.37
CA PHE A 99 6.36 -7.69 4.35
C PHE A 99 6.92 -7.19 5.68
N LEU A 100 6.30 -6.18 6.29
CA LEU A 100 6.64 -5.76 7.66
C LEU A 100 6.49 -6.92 8.64
N TYR A 101 5.39 -7.67 8.56
CA TYR A 101 5.20 -8.87 9.37
C TYR A 101 6.33 -9.90 9.18
N ALA A 102 6.77 -10.09 7.93
CA ALA A 102 7.87 -10.98 7.58
C ALA A 102 9.20 -10.52 8.20
N LEU A 103 9.50 -9.21 8.15
CA LEU A 103 10.69 -8.62 8.79
C LEU A 103 10.68 -8.79 10.32
N LEU A 104 9.51 -8.61 10.96
CA LEU A 104 9.37 -8.71 12.42
C LEU A 104 9.46 -10.15 12.95
N ASN A 105 9.28 -11.16 12.10
CA ASN A 105 9.23 -12.57 12.49
C ASN A 105 10.27 -13.44 11.75
N ASP A 106 11.23 -12.81 11.07
CA ASP A 106 12.27 -13.47 10.27
C ASP A 106 11.71 -14.55 9.32
N LYS A 107 10.60 -14.23 8.63
CA LYS A 107 9.95 -15.10 7.64
C LYS A 107 10.29 -14.63 6.22
N VAL A 108 10.41 -15.56 5.29
CA VAL A 108 10.49 -15.31 3.85
C VAL A 108 9.10 -14.92 3.35
N PHE A 109 9.02 -13.76 2.70
CA PHE A 109 7.80 -13.24 2.09
C PHE A 109 7.65 -13.75 0.66
N LEU A 110 6.60 -14.52 0.41
CA LEU A 110 6.26 -15.06 -0.92
C LEU A 110 4.88 -14.59 -1.37
N LEU A 111 4.68 -14.50 -2.68
CA LEU A 111 3.43 -14.06 -3.29
C LEU A 111 2.81 -15.17 -4.13
N LYS A 112 1.57 -15.56 -3.82
CA LYS A 112 0.72 -16.21 -4.83
C LYS A 112 0.10 -15.10 -5.66
N LEU A 113 0.60 -14.92 -6.89
CA LEU A 113 0.06 -13.92 -7.79
C LEU A 113 -1.05 -14.52 -8.66
N PRO A 114 -2.18 -13.81 -8.84
CA PRO A 114 -3.14 -14.11 -9.90
C PRO A 114 -2.62 -13.61 -11.26
N ASP A 115 -3.12 -14.21 -12.35
CA ASP A 115 -2.80 -13.85 -13.75
C ASP A 115 -2.94 -12.35 -14.04
N ASP A 116 -3.89 -11.68 -13.37
CA ASP A 116 -4.17 -10.26 -13.52
C ASP A 116 -3.13 -9.31 -12.87
N PHE A 117 -2.11 -9.86 -12.20
CA PHE A 117 -1.12 -9.10 -11.44
C PHE A 117 0.33 -9.39 -11.81
N HIS A 118 0.58 -10.47 -12.57
CA HIS A 118 1.92 -10.82 -13.02
C HIS A 118 2.53 -9.71 -13.89
N GLY A 119 3.81 -9.38 -13.66
CA GLY A 119 4.55 -8.45 -14.51
C GLY A 119 4.25 -6.96 -14.27
N ILE A 120 3.50 -6.60 -13.22
CA ILE A 120 3.35 -5.20 -12.79
C ILE A 120 4.64 -4.70 -12.11
N PHE A 121 5.25 -5.53 -11.28
CA PHE A 121 6.45 -5.21 -10.50
C PHE A 121 7.67 -6.01 -10.94
N CYS A 122 8.84 -5.42 -10.78
CA CYS A 122 10.12 -6.11 -10.82
C CYS A 122 10.34 -6.95 -9.55
N GLU A 123 11.36 -7.81 -9.58
CA GLU A 123 11.83 -8.52 -8.39
C GLU A 123 12.40 -7.55 -7.35
N PRO A 124 11.97 -7.59 -6.09
CA PRO A 124 12.45 -6.67 -5.05
C PRO A 124 13.75 -7.13 -4.39
N PHE A 125 14.08 -8.43 -4.42
CA PHE A 125 15.20 -9.03 -3.68
C PHE A 125 16.30 -9.55 -4.62
N PRO A 126 17.58 -9.15 -4.46
CA PRO A 126 18.63 -9.49 -5.42
C PRO A 126 18.92 -10.99 -5.53
N GLY A 127 18.91 -11.49 -6.77
CA GLY A 127 19.28 -12.87 -7.11
C GLY A 127 18.24 -13.93 -6.72
N THR A 128 16.99 -13.53 -6.47
CA THR A 128 15.90 -14.44 -6.07
C THR A 128 14.55 -13.99 -6.63
N SER A 129 13.51 -14.81 -6.47
CA SER A 129 12.14 -14.42 -6.79
C SER A 129 11.23 -14.51 -5.56
N TRP A 130 10.44 -13.47 -5.31
CA TRP A 130 9.38 -13.49 -4.29
C TRP A 130 8.08 -14.16 -4.76
N ILE A 131 8.02 -14.64 -6.01
CA ILE A 131 6.83 -15.26 -6.57
C ILE A 131 6.81 -16.75 -6.23
N LEU A 132 5.66 -17.23 -5.77
CA LEU A 132 5.40 -18.65 -5.54
C LEU A 132 5.15 -19.36 -6.88
N TYR A 133 5.82 -20.49 -7.10
CA TYR A 133 5.68 -21.27 -8.33
C TYR A 133 4.46 -22.22 -8.30
N SER A 134 4.07 -22.71 -9.49
CA SER A 134 2.89 -23.55 -9.70
C SER A 134 2.96 -24.94 -9.07
N ASP A 135 4.14 -25.37 -8.63
CA ASP A 135 4.39 -26.67 -7.99
C ASP A 135 4.19 -26.64 -6.46
N PHE A 136 3.75 -25.51 -5.91
CA PHE A 136 3.40 -25.39 -4.50
C PHE A 136 2.31 -26.42 -4.10
N PRO A 137 2.48 -27.18 -3.00
CA PRO A 137 1.66 -28.36 -2.75
C PRO A 137 0.24 -28.05 -2.27
N ILE A 138 -0.02 -26.84 -1.75
CA ILE A 138 -1.35 -26.44 -1.29
C ILE A 138 -2.16 -25.94 -2.48
N GLN A 139 -3.26 -26.64 -2.76
CA GLN A 139 -4.19 -26.31 -3.84
C GLN A 139 -5.19 -25.22 -3.41
N ASP A 140 -5.96 -24.70 -4.36
CA ASP A 140 -7.08 -23.77 -4.12
C ASP A 140 -6.68 -22.49 -3.36
N LEU A 141 -5.49 -21.96 -3.66
CA LEU A 141 -5.02 -20.67 -3.15
C LEU A 141 -5.62 -19.47 -3.90
N ASP A 142 -6.16 -19.69 -5.10
CA ASP A 142 -6.76 -18.66 -5.93
C ASP A 142 -8.20 -18.36 -5.51
N GLY A 143 -8.53 -17.08 -5.28
CA GLY A 143 -9.90 -16.69 -4.92
C GLY A 143 -10.32 -17.17 -3.52
N TYR A 144 -11.58 -16.93 -3.13
CA TYR A 144 -12.07 -17.24 -1.78
C TYR A 144 -12.13 -18.75 -1.54
N SER A 145 -11.23 -19.28 -0.71
CA SER A 145 -11.20 -20.69 -0.34
C SER A 145 -11.85 -20.92 1.01
N TRP A 146 -13.14 -21.27 0.97
CA TRP A 146 -13.90 -21.65 2.17
C TRP A 146 -13.27 -22.85 2.90
N VAL A 147 -12.62 -23.75 2.17
CA VAL A 147 -11.95 -24.93 2.73
C VAL A 147 -10.76 -24.52 3.58
N LEU A 148 -9.87 -23.66 3.07
CA LEU A 148 -8.72 -23.16 3.83
C LEU A 148 -9.18 -22.43 5.10
N GLU A 149 -10.20 -21.60 4.99
CA GLU A 149 -10.73 -20.87 6.13
C GLU A 149 -11.33 -21.81 7.19
N LYS A 150 -12.11 -22.80 6.78
CA LYS A 150 -12.77 -23.72 7.70
C LYS A 150 -11.78 -24.66 8.41
N ASP A 151 -10.89 -25.29 7.66
CA ASP A 151 -10.08 -26.42 8.15
C ASP A 151 -8.70 -25.97 8.63
N HIS A 152 -8.18 -24.86 8.10
CA HIS A 152 -6.85 -24.32 8.44
C HIS A 152 -6.88 -22.88 8.97
N GLY A 153 -8.06 -22.25 9.04
CA GLY A 153 -8.21 -20.87 9.47
C GLY A 153 -7.85 -20.69 10.94
N TYR A 154 -6.91 -19.80 11.22
CA TYR A 154 -6.44 -19.49 12.56
C TYR A 154 -7.58 -19.12 13.52
N GLY A 155 -8.46 -18.20 13.14
CA GLY A 155 -9.61 -17.82 13.95
C GLY A 155 -10.56 -18.99 14.22
N ASN A 156 -10.85 -19.80 13.19
CA ASN A 156 -11.71 -20.99 13.33
C ASN A 156 -11.10 -22.06 14.25
N LEU A 157 -9.79 -22.33 14.15
CA LEU A 157 -9.11 -23.28 15.02
C LEU A 157 -9.07 -22.79 16.48
N LEU A 158 -8.87 -21.49 16.71
CA LEU A 158 -8.99 -20.89 18.05
C LEU A 158 -10.42 -21.02 18.61
N LYS A 159 -11.42 -20.65 17.81
CA LYS A 159 -12.85 -20.71 18.19
C LYS A 159 -13.28 -22.12 18.58
N ASN A 160 -12.79 -23.13 17.86
CA ASN A 160 -13.07 -24.53 18.12
C ASN A 160 -12.16 -25.15 19.20
N LYS A 161 -11.27 -24.36 19.82
CA LYS A 161 -10.30 -24.80 20.85
C LYS A 161 -9.36 -25.91 20.36
N LEU A 162 -9.17 -26.00 19.05
CA LEU A 162 -8.21 -26.92 18.42
C LEU A 162 -6.79 -26.32 18.43
N LEU A 163 -6.69 -25.03 18.69
CA LEU A 163 -5.44 -24.30 18.85
C LEU A 163 -5.50 -23.44 20.12
N SER A 164 -4.42 -23.40 20.90
CA SER A 164 -4.27 -22.56 22.09
C SER A 164 -2.80 -22.19 22.31
N SER A 165 -2.55 -21.03 22.93
CA SER A 165 -1.19 -20.55 23.28
C SER A 165 -0.45 -21.54 24.16
N ASP A 166 -1.18 -22.18 25.08
CA ASP A 166 -0.67 -23.06 26.14
C ASP A 166 -0.52 -24.51 25.67
N MET A 167 -0.86 -24.82 24.41
CA MET A 167 -0.67 -26.18 23.88
C MET A 167 0.81 -26.51 23.78
N ASP A 168 1.17 -27.62 24.41
CA ASP A 168 2.49 -28.24 24.26
C ASP A 168 2.58 -28.87 22.87
N THR A 169 3.35 -28.21 21.99
CA THR A 169 3.53 -28.61 20.58
C THR A 169 4.31 -29.92 20.44
N ALA A 170 4.77 -30.49 21.55
CA ALA A 170 5.33 -31.84 21.61
C ALA A 170 4.28 -32.94 21.41
N ASN A 171 3.03 -32.73 21.88
CA ASN A 171 1.99 -33.77 21.94
C ASN A 171 0.73 -33.45 21.12
N ALA A 172 0.59 -32.22 20.60
CA ALA A 172 -0.55 -31.81 19.78
C ALA A 172 -0.31 -32.07 18.28
N SER A 173 -1.28 -32.69 17.60
CA SER A 173 -1.31 -32.83 16.13
C SER A 173 -1.65 -31.49 15.47
N LEU A 174 -0.68 -30.57 15.44
CA LEU A 174 -0.83 -29.27 14.80
C LEU A 174 -0.83 -29.39 13.26
N PRO A 175 -1.53 -28.52 12.54
CA PRO A 175 -1.45 -28.48 11.09
C PRO A 175 -0.06 -27.99 10.64
N ALA A 176 0.40 -28.45 9.48
CA ALA A 176 1.68 -28.01 8.89
C ALA A 176 1.72 -26.54 8.45
N PHE A 177 0.55 -25.90 8.32
CA PHE A 177 0.39 -24.49 7.98
C PHE A 177 -0.90 -23.93 8.59
N LEU A 178 -0.99 -22.61 8.66
CA LEU A 178 -2.22 -21.89 9.04
C LEU A 178 -2.64 -20.92 7.95
N TYR A 179 -3.95 -20.78 7.76
CA TYR A 179 -4.55 -19.72 6.96
C TYR A 179 -4.96 -18.55 7.87
N LEU A 180 -4.53 -17.34 7.53
CA LEU A 180 -4.82 -16.10 8.24
C LEU A 180 -5.82 -15.28 7.43
N HIS A 181 -7.06 -15.25 7.91
CA HIS A 181 -8.15 -14.48 7.32
C HIS A 181 -8.11 -13.03 7.84
N LEU A 182 -7.33 -12.16 7.19
CA LEU A 182 -7.13 -10.76 7.59
C LEU A 182 -7.76 -9.77 6.60
N VAL A 183 -8.82 -10.19 5.92
CA VAL A 183 -9.66 -9.28 5.13
C VAL A 183 -10.63 -8.50 6.04
N HIS A 184 -11.20 -7.41 5.53
CA HIS A 184 -12.12 -6.54 6.26
C HIS A 184 -13.32 -7.21 6.95
N SER A 185 -13.72 -8.42 6.53
CA SER A 185 -14.84 -9.19 7.10
C SER A 185 -14.42 -10.18 8.20
N ASN A 186 -13.19 -10.09 8.69
CA ASN A 186 -12.67 -10.99 9.72
C ASN A 186 -13.43 -10.92 11.04
N ASP A 187 -13.37 -12.00 11.81
CA ASP A 187 -14.03 -12.08 13.12
C ASP A 187 -13.09 -11.74 14.28
N GLU A 188 -13.61 -11.77 15.51
CA GLU A 188 -12.81 -11.45 16.71
C GLU A 188 -11.74 -12.49 17.03
N PHE A 189 -11.89 -13.75 16.59
CA PHE A 189 -10.88 -14.79 16.74
C PHE A 189 -9.75 -14.60 15.73
N ASP A 190 -10.06 -14.23 14.48
CA ASP A 190 -9.04 -13.87 13.49
C ASP A 190 -8.20 -12.67 13.98
N LYS A 191 -8.85 -11.70 14.62
CA LYS A 191 -8.20 -10.50 15.20
C LYS A 191 -7.25 -10.81 16.35
N MET A 192 -7.25 -12.04 16.91
CA MET A 192 -6.20 -12.47 17.84
C MET A 192 -4.81 -12.48 17.19
N PHE A 193 -4.72 -12.43 15.85
CA PHE A 193 -3.48 -12.14 15.13
C PHE A 193 -2.81 -10.86 15.63
N TYR A 194 -3.56 -9.84 16.04
CA TYR A 194 -3.02 -8.56 16.52
C TYR A 194 -2.62 -8.58 18.01
N CYS A 195 -2.70 -9.73 18.68
CA CYS A 195 -2.31 -9.90 20.08
C CYS A 195 -0.94 -10.56 20.23
N GLU A 196 -0.23 -10.22 21.30
CA GLU A 196 1.06 -10.82 21.65
C GLU A 196 0.97 -12.35 21.79
N GLU A 197 -0.05 -12.87 22.48
CA GLU A 197 -0.23 -14.32 22.63
C GLU A 197 -0.48 -15.01 21.27
N GLY A 198 -1.20 -14.32 20.38
CA GLY A 198 -1.42 -14.80 19.02
C GLY A 198 -0.11 -14.83 18.22
N GLN A 199 0.72 -13.80 18.35
CA GLN A 199 2.03 -13.73 17.70
C GLN A 199 2.99 -14.82 18.16
N GLN A 200 3.10 -15.05 19.47
CA GLN A 200 3.92 -16.12 20.05
C GLN A 200 3.52 -17.50 19.53
N LEU A 201 2.21 -17.73 19.35
CA LEU A 201 1.69 -18.97 18.77
C LEU A 201 2.02 -19.08 17.27
N LEU A 202 1.78 -18.03 16.49
CA LEU A 202 2.00 -18.02 15.04
C LEU A 202 3.47 -18.22 14.66
N ARG A 203 4.41 -17.77 15.50
CA ARG A 203 5.85 -18.03 15.32
C ARG A 203 6.21 -19.50 15.30
N LYS A 204 5.41 -20.36 15.94
CA LYS A 204 5.63 -21.81 15.97
C LYS A 204 5.38 -22.49 14.61
N PHE A 205 4.72 -21.80 13.67
CA PHE A 205 4.40 -22.35 12.36
C PHE A 205 5.41 -21.91 11.31
N SER A 206 5.96 -22.89 10.57
CA SER A 206 6.85 -22.62 9.44
C SER A 206 6.12 -21.99 8.27
N TRP A 207 4.85 -22.29 8.04
CA TRP A 207 4.08 -21.80 6.89
C TRP A 207 2.82 -21.07 7.33
N LEU A 208 2.69 -19.82 6.90
CA LEU A 208 1.49 -19.00 7.09
C LEU A 208 0.96 -18.54 5.74
N LEU A 209 -0.32 -18.78 5.46
CA LEU A 209 -1.01 -18.29 4.26
C LEU A 209 -1.86 -17.09 4.66
N LEU A 210 -1.45 -15.89 4.29
CA LEU A 210 -2.05 -14.64 4.74
C LEU A 210 -2.86 -13.99 3.62
N ARG A 211 -4.18 -13.88 3.82
CA ARG A 211 -5.06 -13.13 2.93
C ARG A 211 -5.49 -11.82 3.57
N SER A 212 -5.24 -10.68 2.91
CA SER A 212 -5.67 -9.38 3.41
C SER A 212 -5.91 -8.35 2.31
N ASN A 213 -6.87 -7.47 2.55
CA ASN A 213 -7.12 -6.26 1.76
C ASN A 213 -6.94 -4.98 2.61
N GLN A 214 -6.17 -5.06 3.70
CA GLN A 214 -6.00 -4.00 4.69
C GLN A 214 -4.54 -3.56 4.84
N TYR A 215 -4.34 -2.29 5.21
CA TYR A 215 -3.05 -1.81 5.71
C TYR A 215 -2.96 -2.04 7.22
N PHE A 216 -2.60 -3.25 7.65
CA PHE A 216 -2.63 -3.63 9.06
C PHE A 216 -1.33 -3.35 9.84
N ALA A 217 -0.33 -2.72 9.21
CA ALA A 217 0.92 -2.31 9.87
C ALA A 217 0.73 -1.51 11.17
N PRO A 218 -0.24 -0.57 11.30
CA PRO A 218 -0.42 0.19 12.53
C PRO A 218 -0.69 -0.68 13.76
N ALA A 219 -1.30 -1.86 13.58
CA ALA A 219 -1.59 -2.77 14.70
C ALA A 219 -0.32 -3.38 15.31
N PHE A 220 0.78 -3.51 14.54
CA PHE A 220 2.03 -4.04 15.08
C PHE A 220 2.67 -3.11 16.11
N PHE A 221 2.44 -1.80 16.02
CA PHE A 221 2.90 -0.82 17.02
C PHE A 221 2.16 -0.91 18.36
N LEU A 222 1.15 -1.77 18.46
CA LEU A 222 0.43 -2.07 19.69
C LEU A 222 0.79 -3.44 20.28
N VAL A 223 1.62 -4.23 19.59
CA VAL A 223 2.11 -5.52 20.09
C VAL A 223 3.40 -5.25 20.87
N PRO A 224 3.43 -5.46 22.20
CA PRO A 224 4.58 -5.10 23.04
C PRO A 224 5.89 -5.72 22.57
N GLU A 225 5.87 -6.99 22.16
CA GLU A 225 7.04 -7.69 21.65
C GLU A 225 7.69 -7.03 20.41
N PHE A 226 6.93 -6.28 19.60
CA PHE A 226 7.46 -5.60 18.41
C PHE A 226 7.92 -4.17 18.68
N GLU A 227 7.64 -3.61 19.86
CA GLU A 227 7.87 -2.19 20.18
C GLU A 227 9.34 -1.77 19.96
N THR A 228 10.28 -2.55 20.50
CA THR A 228 11.71 -2.24 20.38
C THR A 228 12.18 -2.30 18.93
N GLU A 229 11.85 -3.38 18.22
CA GLU A 229 12.25 -3.58 16.82
C GLU A 229 11.67 -2.47 15.92
N LEU A 230 10.39 -2.15 16.07
CA LEU A 230 9.73 -1.09 15.29
C LEU A 230 10.32 0.30 15.57
N SER A 231 10.70 0.60 16.83
CA SER A 231 11.31 1.89 17.18
C SER A 231 12.67 2.10 16.52
N LEU A 232 13.42 1.02 16.28
CA LEU A 232 14.72 1.05 15.60
C LEU A 232 14.56 1.10 14.07
N LEU A 233 13.60 0.33 13.53
CA LEU A 233 13.29 0.33 12.10
C LEU A 233 12.73 1.69 11.65
N PHE A 234 11.81 2.26 12.42
CA PHE A 234 11.07 3.47 12.06
C PHE A 234 11.07 4.50 13.20
N PRO A 235 12.18 5.26 13.37
CA PRO A 235 12.20 6.39 14.30
C PRO A 235 11.11 7.42 13.98
N GLU A 236 10.85 7.64 12.68
CA GLU A 236 9.69 8.34 12.14
C GLU A 236 8.57 7.32 11.85
N LYS A 237 7.56 7.26 12.72
CA LYS A 237 6.47 6.27 12.61
C LYS A 237 5.56 6.55 11.42
N THR A 238 5.57 7.78 10.90
CA THR A 238 4.81 8.15 9.71
C THR A 238 5.49 7.79 8.38
N ALA A 239 6.61 7.04 8.41
CA ALA A 239 7.38 6.66 7.21
C ALA A 239 7.42 5.15 6.91
N VAL A 240 6.61 4.33 7.58
CA VAL A 240 6.60 2.87 7.42
C VAL A 240 6.27 2.46 5.99
N PHE A 241 5.12 2.89 5.47
CA PHE A 241 4.73 2.59 4.10
C PHE A 241 5.66 3.26 3.10
N HIS A 242 6.13 4.49 3.36
CA HIS A 242 7.02 5.19 2.45
C HIS A 242 8.30 4.39 2.19
N HIS A 243 8.99 3.95 3.26
CA HIS A 243 10.23 3.18 3.10
C HIS A 243 9.98 1.78 2.54
N LEU A 244 9.01 1.04 3.08
CA LEU A 244 8.79 -0.34 2.62
C LEU A 244 8.17 -0.39 1.21
N GLY A 245 7.31 0.57 0.87
CA GLY A 245 6.69 0.68 -0.44
C GLY A 245 7.71 1.05 -1.52
N THR A 246 8.58 2.02 -1.26
CA THR A 246 9.65 2.42 -2.21
C THR A 246 10.77 1.38 -2.33
N TYR A 247 10.92 0.49 -1.35
CA TYR A 247 11.81 -0.66 -1.41
C TYR A 247 11.22 -1.84 -2.23
N LEU A 248 9.92 -2.13 -2.07
CA LEU A 248 9.30 -3.29 -2.71
C LEU A 248 8.84 -3.03 -4.15
N PHE A 249 8.22 -1.87 -4.42
CA PHE A 249 7.45 -1.68 -5.64
C PHE A 249 8.19 -0.86 -6.69
N HIS A 250 8.92 -1.57 -7.54
CA HIS A 250 9.50 -1.01 -8.76
C HIS A 250 8.66 -1.42 -9.96
N PRO A 251 8.03 -0.48 -10.69
CA PRO A 251 7.27 -0.80 -11.89
C PRO A 251 8.11 -1.55 -12.92
N SER A 252 7.56 -2.59 -13.55
CA SER A 252 8.22 -3.27 -14.67
C SER A 252 8.49 -2.30 -15.83
N ASN A 253 9.41 -2.64 -16.74
CA ASN A 253 9.74 -1.77 -17.87
C ASN A 253 8.53 -1.36 -18.72
N THR A 254 7.51 -2.24 -18.84
CA THR A 254 6.24 -1.93 -19.52
C THR A 254 5.48 -0.82 -18.79
N VAL A 255 5.27 -0.97 -17.48
CA VAL A 255 4.56 0.01 -16.65
C VAL A 255 5.36 1.31 -16.53
N TRP A 256 6.68 1.21 -16.37
CA TRP A 256 7.61 2.34 -16.36
C TRP A 256 7.55 3.13 -17.67
N GLY A 257 7.38 2.45 -18.80
CA GLY A 257 7.13 3.09 -20.08
C GLY A 257 5.85 3.92 -20.11
N TYR A 258 4.76 3.46 -19.48
CA TYR A 258 3.54 4.27 -19.37
C TYR A 258 3.78 5.53 -18.51
N ILE A 259 4.46 5.36 -17.38
CA ILE A 259 4.77 6.45 -16.45
C ILE A 259 5.65 7.51 -17.11
N THR A 260 6.81 7.11 -17.62
CA THR A 260 7.80 8.05 -18.19
C THR A 260 7.26 8.76 -19.41
N ARG A 261 6.65 8.06 -20.39
CA ARG A 261 6.08 8.71 -21.58
C ARG A 261 5.02 9.74 -21.22
N TYR A 262 4.16 9.44 -20.25
CA TYR A 262 3.13 10.38 -19.83
C TYR A 262 3.73 11.58 -19.09
N TYR A 263 4.67 11.32 -18.17
CA TYR A 263 5.34 12.38 -17.42
C TYR A 263 6.09 13.34 -18.36
N GLU A 264 6.90 12.82 -19.28
CA GLU A 264 7.67 13.65 -20.22
C GLU A 264 6.76 14.47 -21.14
N ALA A 265 5.66 13.88 -21.63
CA ALA A 265 4.75 14.55 -22.55
C ALA A 265 3.89 15.65 -21.89
N TYR A 266 3.44 15.43 -20.65
CA TYR A 266 2.38 16.26 -20.05
C TYR A 266 2.78 16.98 -18.76
N LEU A 267 3.78 16.49 -18.02
CA LEU A 267 4.07 16.92 -16.65
C LEU A 267 5.49 17.51 -16.46
N ALA A 268 6.47 17.11 -17.26
CA ALA A 268 7.87 17.47 -17.06
C ALA A 268 8.16 18.98 -17.17
N ASN A 269 7.48 19.69 -18.07
CA ASN A 269 7.68 21.14 -18.26
C ASN A 269 6.87 22.03 -17.30
N ALA A 270 6.21 21.44 -16.30
CA ALA A 270 5.40 22.18 -15.34
C ALA A 270 6.26 22.95 -14.33
N LYS A 271 5.81 24.16 -13.96
CA LYS A 271 6.35 24.93 -12.82
C LYS A 271 6.05 24.19 -11.50
N SER A 272 4.86 23.63 -11.38
CA SER A 272 4.46 22.74 -10.28
C SER A 272 3.37 21.78 -10.72
N ARG A 273 3.20 20.69 -9.97
CA ARG A 273 2.32 19.55 -10.26
C ARG A 273 1.34 19.33 -9.11
N LEU A 274 0.05 19.35 -9.40
CA LEU A 274 -1.01 18.97 -8.45
C LEU A 274 -1.64 17.66 -8.91
N GLY A 275 -1.58 16.63 -8.07
CA GLY A 275 -2.35 15.41 -8.27
C GLY A 275 -3.74 15.54 -7.65
N ILE A 276 -4.78 15.10 -8.36
CA ILE A 276 -6.15 15.01 -7.85
C ILE A 276 -6.66 13.60 -8.09
N GLN A 277 -6.70 12.82 -7.02
CA GLN A 277 -7.17 11.45 -7.03
C GLN A 277 -8.66 11.40 -6.65
N ILE A 278 -9.50 10.97 -7.59
CA ILE A 278 -10.96 10.99 -7.45
C ILE A 278 -11.51 9.56 -7.45
N ARG A 279 -12.11 9.16 -6.33
CA ARG A 279 -12.84 7.89 -6.18
C ARG A 279 -14.19 8.12 -5.52
N LEU A 280 -15.25 7.72 -6.22
CA LEU A 280 -16.60 7.69 -5.67
C LEU A 280 -16.96 6.29 -5.16
N PHE A 281 -17.30 6.18 -3.88
CA PHE A 281 -17.80 4.92 -3.27
C PHE A 281 -19.32 4.90 -3.07
N ARG A 282 -19.96 6.08 -3.03
CA ARG A 282 -21.41 6.24 -2.93
C ARG A 282 -21.92 7.04 -4.12
N ARG A 283 -23.22 6.92 -4.40
CA ARG A 283 -23.88 7.80 -5.38
C ARG A 283 -23.79 9.22 -4.86
N ALA A 284 -23.00 10.04 -5.55
CA ALA A 284 -23.01 11.48 -5.42
C ALA A 284 -23.47 12.07 -6.76
N HIS A 285 -24.15 13.21 -6.70
CA HIS A 285 -24.42 13.97 -7.91
C HIS A 285 -23.10 14.50 -8.46
N PHE A 286 -22.88 14.33 -9.76
CA PHE A 286 -21.60 14.62 -10.39
C PHE A 286 -21.20 16.09 -10.22
N ASP A 287 -22.13 17.01 -10.42
CA ASP A 287 -21.85 18.43 -10.35
C ASP A 287 -21.43 18.86 -8.95
N SER A 288 -22.23 18.52 -7.93
CA SER A 288 -21.93 18.88 -6.55
C SER A 288 -20.62 18.26 -6.05
N HIS A 289 -20.30 17.02 -6.44
CA HIS A 289 -19.02 16.42 -6.08
C HIS A 289 -17.83 17.06 -6.79
N SER A 290 -18.01 17.47 -8.05
CA SER A 290 -16.95 18.16 -8.79
C SER A 290 -16.68 19.54 -8.22
N ASP A 291 -17.74 20.30 -7.92
CA ASP A 291 -17.64 21.63 -7.31
C ASP A 291 -16.96 21.55 -5.95
N TYR A 292 -17.34 20.57 -5.14
CA TYR A 292 -16.70 20.27 -3.86
C TYR A 292 -15.17 20.05 -3.96
N ILE A 293 -14.70 19.32 -4.97
CA ILE A 293 -13.26 19.10 -5.21
C ILE A 293 -12.57 20.39 -5.67
N ILE A 294 -13.21 21.12 -6.57
CA ILE A 294 -12.70 22.41 -7.09
C ILE A 294 -12.59 23.41 -5.94
N ASP A 295 -13.62 23.54 -5.12
CA ASP A 295 -13.66 24.46 -3.98
C ASP A 295 -12.59 24.14 -2.95
N CYS A 296 -12.29 22.85 -2.70
CA CYS A 296 -11.13 22.46 -1.90
C CYS A 296 -9.83 23.01 -2.50
N ALA A 297 -9.60 22.78 -3.81
CA ALA A 297 -8.38 23.21 -4.48
C ALA A 297 -8.23 24.75 -4.49
N LEU A 298 -9.32 25.49 -4.68
CA LEU A 298 -9.35 26.94 -4.67
C LEU A 298 -9.16 27.52 -3.26
N THR A 299 -9.93 27.03 -2.29
CA THR A 299 -9.91 27.51 -0.90
C THR A 299 -8.55 27.29 -0.24
N LYS A 300 -7.93 26.13 -0.50
CA LYS A 300 -6.60 25.80 0.02
C LYS A 300 -5.46 26.32 -0.87
N ARG A 301 -5.78 27.15 -1.89
CA ARG A 301 -4.82 27.81 -2.79
C ARG A 301 -3.90 26.84 -3.53
N LEU A 302 -4.37 25.63 -3.77
CA LEU A 302 -3.71 24.64 -4.63
C LEU A 302 -3.90 25.00 -6.09
N LEU A 303 -5.00 25.66 -6.43
CA LEU A 303 -5.29 26.23 -7.74
C LEU A 303 -5.82 27.67 -7.63
N PRO A 304 -5.61 28.53 -8.64
CA PRO A 304 -6.09 29.91 -8.62
C PRO A 304 -7.57 30.01 -8.99
N ASN A 305 -8.25 31.02 -8.45
CA ASN A 305 -9.60 31.39 -8.87
C ASN A 305 -9.61 31.87 -10.34
N VAL A 306 -10.74 31.71 -11.01
CA VAL A 306 -10.99 32.22 -12.36
C VAL A 306 -11.87 33.47 -12.33
N ASN A 307 -11.71 34.36 -13.30
CA ASN A 307 -12.64 35.47 -13.52
C ASN A 307 -13.70 35.06 -14.54
N LEU A 308 -14.96 34.99 -14.10
CA LEU A 308 -16.08 34.58 -14.96
C LEU A 308 -16.46 35.62 -16.02
N THR A 309 -16.05 36.89 -15.85
CA THR A 309 -16.36 37.96 -16.82
C THR A 309 -15.31 38.08 -17.91
N ASP A 310 -14.08 37.62 -17.67
CA ASP A 310 -12.95 37.78 -18.59
C ASP A 310 -12.67 36.47 -19.30
N THR A 311 -12.67 36.52 -20.63
CA THR A 311 -12.24 35.39 -21.45
C THR A 311 -10.75 35.15 -21.28
N ALA A 312 -10.33 33.88 -21.35
CA ALA A 312 -8.92 33.53 -21.31
C ALA A 312 -8.12 34.29 -22.38
N LEU A 313 -7.13 35.08 -21.95
CA LEU A 313 -6.24 35.81 -22.84
C LEU A 313 -5.26 34.83 -23.54
N PRO A 314 -4.74 35.18 -24.73
CA PRO A 314 -3.75 34.36 -25.42
C PRO A 314 -2.53 34.06 -24.55
N THR A 315 -2.09 32.81 -24.54
CA THR A 315 -0.97 32.34 -23.71
C THR A 315 0.31 33.09 -24.06
N ILE A 316 1.00 33.62 -23.05
CA ILE A 316 2.34 34.21 -23.22
C ILE A 316 3.33 33.08 -23.55
N THR A 317 4.04 33.21 -24.66
CA THR A 317 5.07 32.26 -25.08
C THR A 317 6.16 32.13 -24.01
N GLY A 318 6.41 30.89 -23.56
CA GLY A 318 7.46 30.58 -22.57
C GLY A 318 7.00 30.48 -21.11
N ALA A 319 5.73 30.75 -20.79
CA ALA A 319 5.20 30.54 -19.44
C ALA A 319 5.09 29.04 -19.11
N LYS A 320 5.75 28.59 -18.03
CA LYS A 320 5.61 27.20 -17.54
C LYS A 320 4.29 27.03 -16.78
N PRO A 321 3.42 26.09 -17.18
CA PRO A 321 2.13 25.92 -16.54
C PRO A 321 2.24 25.26 -15.16
N ARG A 322 1.20 25.39 -14.36
CA ARG A 322 0.91 24.47 -13.26
C ARG A 322 0.12 23.31 -13.83
N SER A 323 0.69 22.11 -13.81
CA SER A 323 0.03 20.91 -14.34
C SER A 323 -0.84 20.27 -13.27
N VAL A 324 -2.08 19.96 -13.62
CA VAL A 324 -3.01 19.22 -12.77
C VAL A 324 -3.22 17.84 -13.37
N LEU A 325 -2.86 16.81 -12.63
CA LEU A 325 -3.08 15.42 -12.99
C LEU A 325 -4.34 14.91 -12.30
N VAL A 326 -5.38 14.63 -13.07
CA VAL A 326 -6.65 14.07 -12.57
C VAL A 326 -6.68 12.58 -12.86
N THR A 327 -6.86 11.76 -11.84
CA THR A 327 -7.07 10.30 -11.99
C THR A 327 -8.46 9.94 -11.48
N SER A 328 -9.28 9.38 -12.36
CA SER A 328 -10.68 9.05 -12.10
C SER A 328 -11.14 8.03 -13.12
N LEU A 329 -12.04 7.13 -12.71
CA LEU A 329 -12.74 6.26 -13.66
C LEU A 329 -13.58 7.08 -14.66
N ARG A 330 -14.13 8.21 -14.23
CA ARG A 330 -14.99 9.09 -15.04
C ARG A 330 -14.21 10.28 -15.58
N SER A 331 -14.32 10.54 -16.88
CA SER A 331 -13.70 11.70 -17.54
C SER A 331 -14.32 13.04 -17.17
N GLY A 332 -15.58 13.07 -16.72
CA GLY A 332 -16.30 14.32 -16.44
C GLY A 332 -15.54 15.27 -15.49
N TYR A 333 -14.84 14.76 -14.48
CA TYR A 333 -14.10 15.60 -13.53
C TYR A 333 -12.95 16.37 -14.20
N PHE A 334 -12.22 15.69 -15.07
CA PHE A 334 -11.18 16.29 -15.90
C PHE A 334 -11.78 17.31 -16.86
N GLU A 335 -12.84 16.93 -17.57
CA GLU A 335 -13.51 17.80 -18.55
C GLU A 335 -13.99 19.11 -17.91
N LYS A 336 -14.65 19.03 -16.74
CA LYS A 336 -15.14 20.20 -16.00
C LYS A 336 -14.00 21.11 -15.56
N LEU A 337 -12.94 20.56 -14.97
CA LEU A 337 -11.78 21.35 -14.51
C LEU A 337 -10.99 21.95 -15.69
N ARG A 338 -10.85 21.21 -16.79
CA ARG A 338 -10.20 21.67 -18.02
C ARG A 338 -10.99 22.81 -18.64
N SER A 339 -12.30 22.67 -18.81
CA SER A 339 -13.16 23.72 -19.36
C SER A 339 -13.09 25.00 -18.53
N MET A 340 -13.13 24.90 -17.19
CA MET A 340 -13.02 26.05 -16.30
C MET A 340 -11.76 26.89 -16.56
N TYR A 341 -10.59 26.26 -16.70
CA TYR A 341 -9.33 26.97 -16.97
C TYR A 341 -9.07 27.27 -18.45
N TYR A 342 -9.78 26.61 -19.36
CA TYR A 342 -9.70 26.88 -20.80
C TYR A 342 -10.54 28.10 -21.20
N GLU A 343 -11.71 28.26 -20.58
CA GLU A 343 -12.69 29.30 -20.95
C GLU A 343 -12.45 30.62 -20.21
N HIS A 344 -11.88 30.57 -18.99
CA HIS A 344 -11.77 31.73 -18.11
C HIS A 344 -10.32 32.05 -17.73
N ALA A 345 -10.00 33.35 -17.64
CA ALA A 345 -8.70 33.80 -17.17
C ALA A 345 -8.51 33.54 -15.67
N THR A 346 -7.29 33.15 -15.25
CA THR A 346 -6.96 33.03 -13.83
C THR A 346 -6.73 34.40 -13.20
N THR A 347 -7.20 34.57 -11.97
CA THR A 347 -7.02 35.82 -11.19
C THR A 347 -5.56 36.13 -10.86
N THR A 348 -4.69 35.12 -10.91
CA THR A 348 -3.25 35.26 -10.65
C THR A 348 -2.41 35.39 -11.93
N GLY A 349 -3.02 35.23 -13.11
CA GLY A 349 -2.32 35.14 -14.39
C GLY A 349 -1.53 33.84 -14.60
N GLU A 350 -1.64 32.87 -13.68
CA GLU A 350 -1.01 31.57 -13.82
C GLU A 350 -1.68 30.74 -14.93
N VAL A 351 -0.85 30.06 -15.74
CA VAL A 351 -1.33 29.12 -16.76
C VAL A 351 -1.57 27.76 -16.11
N ILE A 352 -2.79 27.23 -16.22
CA ILE A 352 -3.15 25.91 -15.71
C ILE A 352 -3.35 24.95 -16.87
N SER A 353 -2.70 23.79 -16.82
CA SER A 353 -2.93 22.70 -17.78
C SER A 353 -3.46 21.48 -17.03
N VAL A 354 -4.62 20.98 -17.44
CA VAL A 354 -5.26 19.82 -16.80
C VAL A 354 -5.06 18.61 -17.69
N HIS A 355 -4.73 17.46 -17.09
CA HIS A 355 -4.40 16.21 -17.79
C HIS A 355 -5.05 15.02 -17.09
N GLN A 356 -5.53 14.04 -17.85
CA GLN A 356 -6.02 12.76 -17.34
C GLN A 356 -5.39 11.61 -18.14
N PRO A 357 -4.73 10.62 -17.51
CA PRO A 357 -4.06 9.54 -18.25
C PRO A 357 -5.01 8.55 -18.90
N SER A 358 -6.06 8.15 -18.17
CA SER A 358 -7.09 7.25 -18.68
C SER A 358 -8.45 7.56 -18.05
N HIS A 359 -9.50 7.01 -18.65
CA HIS A 359 -10.88 7.09 -18.21
C HIS A 359 -11.56 5.72 -18.39
N GLU A 360 -11.13 4.73 -17.61
CA GLU A 360 -11.53 3.32 -17.79
C GLU A 360 -13.02 3.04 -17.47
N GLU A 361 -13.79 4.04 -17.02
CA GLU A 361 -15.21 4.03 -16.67
C GLU A 361 -15.59 3.11 -15.50
N GLU A 362 -15.17 1.85 -15.57
CA GLU A 362 -15.38 0.80 -14.59
C GLU A 362 -14.06 0.21 -14.10
N GLN A 363 -14.09 -0.37 -12.90
CA GLN A 363 -12.94 -1.05 -12.32
C GLN A 363 -12.91 -2.50 -12.81
N HIS A 364 -11.86 -2.87 -13.54
CA HIS A 364 -11.64 -4.21 -14.08
C HIS A 364 -10.40 -4.86 -13.43
N SER A 365 -10.50 -5.15 -12.13
CA SER A 365 -9.37 -5.68 -11.36
C SER A 365 -8.88 -7.05 -11.83
N GLU A 366 -9.72 -7.77 -12.58
CA GLU A 366 -9.43 -9.04 -13.24
C GLU A 366 -8.61 -8.92 -14.53
N LYS A 367 -8.32 -7.70 -15.01
CA LYS A 367 -7.60 -7.47 -16.27
C LYS A 367 -6.19 -6.92 -16.01
N LEU A 368 -5.17 -7.65 -16.46
CA LEU A 368 -3.77 -7.24 -16.29
C LEU A 368 -3.47 -5.84 -16.84
N ASN A 369 -3.89 -5.55 -18.07
CA ASN A 369 -3.64 -4.25 -18.69
C ASN A 369 -4.31 -3.09 -17.91
N HIS A 370 -5.49 -3.34 -17.33
CA HIS A 370 -6.17 -2.36 -16.47
C HIS A 370 -5.36 -2.10 -15.20
N ASN A 371 -4.87 -3.16 -14.53
CA ASN A 371 -4.04 -3.02 -13.33
C ASN A 371 -2.69 -2.34 -13.61
N MET A 372 -2.06 -2.60 -14.77
CA MET A 372 -0.84 -1.90 -15.20
C MET A 372 -1.06 -0.39 -15.36
N LYS A 373 -2.14 0.03 -16.02
CA LYS A 373 -2.50 1.45 -16.15
C LYS A 373 -2.84 2.06 -14.79
N ALA A 374 -3.63 1.36 -13.97
CA ALA A 374 -4.00 1.82 -12.64
C ALA A 374 -2.77 2.06 -11.76
N PHE A 375 -1.78 1.15 -11.78
CA PHE A 375 -0.54 1.37 -11.05
C PHE A 375 0.32 2.50 -11.66
N ALA A 376 0.35 2.65 -12.98
CA ALA A 376 1.01 3.79 -13.63
C ALA A 376 0.41 5.13 -13.18
N GLU A 377 -0.92 5.21 -13.04
CA GLU A 377 -1.60 6.40 -12.51
C GLU A 377 -1.29 6.68 -11.04
N ILE A 378 -1.30 5.64 -10.19
CA ILE A 378 -0.84 5.74 -8.79
C ILE A 378 0.57 6.33 -8.74
N TYR A 379 1.47 5.81 -9.58
CA TYR A 379 2.85 6.26 -9.62
C TYR A 379 2.97 7.70 -10.12
N LEU A 380 2.25 8.09 -11.17
CA LEU A 380 2.21 9.47 -11.68
C LEU A 380 1.70 10.46 -10.63
N LEU A 381 0.67 10.10 -9.85
CA LEU A 381 0.22 10.92 -8.71
C LEU A 381 1.32 11.12 -7.68
N SER A 382 2.11 10.07 -7.39
CA SER A 382 3.24 10.14 -6.46
C SER A 382 4.36 11.11 -6.90
N LEU A 383 4.40 11.48 -8.20
CA LEU A 383 5.34 12.47 -8.76
C LEU A 383 4.87 13.93 -8.60
N SER A 384 3.74 14.15 -7.93
CA SER A 384 3.15 15.48 -7.74
C SER A 384 3.82 16.25 -6.61
N ASP A 385 3.71 17.57 -6.63
CA ASP A 385 4.21 18.44 -5.56
C ASP A 385 3.23 18.57 -4.40
N ALA A 386 1.95 18.46 -4.72
CA ALA A 386 0.84 18.41 -3.78
C ALA A 386 -0.19 17.40 -4.31
N LEU A 387 -0.96 16.81 -3.41
CA LEU A 387 -1.91 15.76 -3.74
C LEU A 387 -3.23 15.98 -3.01
N ILE A 388 -4.34 15.93 -3.74
CA ILE A 388 -5.69 15.79 -3.20
C ILE A 388 -6.10 14.32 -3.35
N THR A 389 -6.64 13.70 -2.30
CA THR A 389 -7.11 12.31 -2.37
C THR A 389 -8.55 12.16 -1.87
N SER A 390 -9.24 11.17 -2.42
CA SER A 390 -10.61 10.84 -2.02
C SER A 390 -10.66 9.99 -0.76
N PRO A 391 -11.68 10.19 0.09
CA PRO A 391 -11.77 9.47 1.35
C PRO A 391 -11.91 7.97 1.11
N PHE A 392 -11.33 7.16 2.00
CA PHE A 392 -11.38 5.70 1.95
C PHE A 392 -10.65 5.06 0.76
N SER A 393 -9.97 5.85 -0.09
CA SER A 393 -9.35 5.35 -1.31
C SER A 393 -7.93 4.85 -1.08
N THR A 394 -7.75 3.54 -1.08
CA THR A 394 -6.42 2.91 -0.99
C THR A 394 -5.54 3.22 -2.20
N PHE A 395 -6.12 3.55 -3.35
CA PHE A 395 -5.40 4.07 -4.52
C PHE A 395 -4.66 5.38 -4.18
N GLY A 396 -5.34 6.30 -3.49
CA GLY A 396 -4.75 7.55 -2.99
C GLY A 396 -3.68 7.31 -1.94
N TYR A 397 -3.90 6.37 -1.01
CA TYR A 397 -2.91 6.03 0.02
C TYR A 397 -1.60 5.50 -0.56
N VAL A 398 -1.67 4.67 -1.60
CA VAL A 398 -0.44 4.18 -2.25
C VAL A 398 0.31 5.34 -2.91
N ALA A 399 -0.39 6.22 -3.63
CA ALA A 399 0.22 7.35 -4.30
C ALA A 399 0.90 8.31 -3.31
N GLN A 400 0.20 8.66 -2.23
CA GLN A 400 0.73 9.57 -1.21
C GLN A 400 1.93 8.95 -0.47
N GLY A 401 1.87 7.65 -0.17
CA GLY A 401 2.91 6.96 0.57
C GLY A 401 4.17 6.75 -0.26
N LEU A 402 4.05 6.38 -1.54
CA LEU A 402 5.20 6.29 -2.45
C LEU A 402 5.86 7.66 -2.65
N GLY A 403 5.06 8.72 -2.81
CA GLY A 403 5.55 10.07 -3.04
C GLY A 403 6.09 10.77 -1.78
N GLY A 404 5.90 10.19 -0.60
CA GLY A 404 6.21 10.86 0.67
C GLY A 404 5.35 12.12 0.89
N LEU A 405 4.10 12.10 0.42
CA LEU A 405 3.21 13.26 0.38
C LEU A 405 2.18 13.19 1.50
N ARG A 406 2.06 14.28 2.26
CA ARG A 406 0.91 14.52 3.13
C ARG A 406 -0.22 15.12 2.28
N PRO A 407 -1.30 14.37 2.02
CA PRO A 407 -2.34 14.82 1.09
C PRO A 407 -3.27 15.87 1.72
N TRP A 408 -3.97 16.61 0.86
CA TRP A 408 -5.25 17.21 1.20
C TRP A 408 -6.34 16.15 1.05
N LEU A 409 -6.91 15.73 2.17
CA LEU A 409 -7.95 14.72 2.25
C LEU A 409 -9.31 15.39 2.04
N LEU A 410 -10.02 14.92 1.02
CA LEU A 410 -11.43 15.24 0.85
C LEU A 410 -12.22 14.59 2.00
N VAL A 411 -12.86 15.41 2.85
CA VAL A 411 -13.74 14.96 3.93
C VAL A 411 -15.21 15.11 3.59
N ARG A 412 -16.09 14.41 4.31
CA ARG A 412 -17.51 14.47 3.96
C ARG A 412 -18.05 15.90 4.06
N PRO A 413 -18.94 16.32 3.14
CA PRO A 413 -19.46 17.69 3.06
C PRO A 413 -20.27 18.19 4.25
N ASP A 414 -20.47 17.36 5.28
CA ASP A 414 -21.19 17.72 6.50
C ASP A 414 -20.29 18.54 7.47
N ASP A 415 -18.99 18.63 7.18
CA ASP A 415 -18.02 19.46 7.90
C ASP A 415 -17.80 20.82 7.20
N HIS A 416 -17.62 21.89 7.99
CA HIS A 416 -17.36 23.25 7.48
C HIS A 416 -16.04 23.37 6.68
N ASP A 417 -15.13 22.41 6.78
CA ASP A 417 -13.89 22.34 6.03
C ASP A 417 -14.02 21.35 4.88
N LEU A 418 -14.02 21.84 3.64
CA LEU A 418 -14.16 21.03 2.42
C LEU A 418 -13.08 19.94 2.33
N CYS A 419 -11.85 20.25 2.75
CA CYS A 419 -10.76 19.29 2.80
C CYS A 419 -9.78 19.70 3.89
N LEU A 420 -9.07 18.72 4.42
CA LEU A 420 -8.07 18.91 5.48
C LEU A 420 -6.70 18.46 5.02
N HIS A 421 -5.67 19.14 5.47
CA HIS A 421 -4.30 18.72 5.22
C HIS A 421 -3.94 17.63 6.23
N SER A 422 -3.71 16.41 5.73
CA SER A 422 -3.28 15.30 6.58
C SER A 422 -1.95 15.64 7.25
N THR A 423 -1.79 15.22 8.50
CA THR A 423 -0.49 15.35 9.19
C THR A 423 0.41 14.14 8.97
N SER A 424 -0.12 13.07 8.39
CA SER A 424 0.59 11.83 8.10
C SER A 424 0.46 11.43 6.63
N MET A 425 1.51 10.80 6.09
CA MET A 425 1.50 10.20 4.75
C MET A 425 1.13 8.71 4.78
N GLU A 426 0.95 8.13 5.97
CA GLU A 426 0.63 6.72 6.14
C GLU A 426 -0.75 6.35 5.57
N PRO A 427 -0.94 5.14 5.03
CA PRO A 427 -2.27 4.64 4.72
C PRO A 427 -3.15 4.49 5.97
N CYS A 428 -4.47 4.50 5.80
CA CYS A 428 -5.40 4.18 6.87
C CYS A 428 -5.60 2.66 6.98
N PHE A 429 -5.50 2.10 8.18
CA PHE A 429 -6.03 0.78 8.50
C PHE A 429 -7.55 0.90 8.70
N HIS A 430 -8.36 0.52 7.71
CA HIS A 430 -9.81 0.74 7.78
C HIS A 430 -10.51 -0.10 8.85
N PHE A 431 -10.14 -1.37 9.00
CA PHE A 431 -10.85 -2.29 9.91
C PHE A 431 -9.90 -2.83 11.00
N PRO A 432 -9.41 -1.98 11.92
CA PRO A 432 -8.53 -2.40 13.00
C PRO A 432 -9.27 -3.25 14.05
N PRO A 433 -8.53 -4.01 14.88
CA PRO A 433 -9.12 -4.65 16.05
C PRO A 433 -9.68 -3.61 17.03
N SER A 434 -10.76 -3.96 17.72
CA SER A 434 -11.39 -3.11 18.75
C SER A 434 -11.12 -3.60 20.17
N TYR A 435 -10.11 -4.46 20.34
CA TYR A 435 -9.82 -5.20 21.55
C TYR A 435 -8.36 -4.98 21.99
N ASP A 436 -8.18 -4.59 23.25
CA ASP A 436 -6.87 -4.54 23.90
C ASP A 436 -6.58 -5.91 24.51
N CYS A 437 -5.59 -6.60 23.97
CA CYS A 437 -5.19 -7.94 24.38
C CYS A 437 -4.68 -7.97 25.83
N LYS A 438 -3.96 -6.93 26.25
CA LYS A 438 -3.37 -6.82 27.59
C LYS A 438 -4.44 -6.52 28.64
N ALA A 439 -5.34 -5.58 28.36
CA ALA A 439 -6.44 -5.22 29.27
C ALA A 439 -7.66 -6.16 29.17
N ARG A 440 -7.65 -7.07 28.19
CA ARG A 440 -8.72 -8.03 27.89
C ARG A 440 -10.11 -7.40 27.78
N LYS A 441 -10.20 -6.25 27.12
CA LYS A 441 -11.44 -5.50 26.98
C LYS A 441 -11.49 -4.76 25.64
N LYS A 442 -12.70 -4.39 25.24
CA LYS A 442 -12.88 -3.47 24.11
C LYS A 442 -12.34 -2.09 24.46
N VAL A 443 -11.60 -1.50 23.53
CA VAL A 443 -11.04 -0.17 23.66
C VAL A 443 -11.26 0.60 22.37
N ASP A 444 -11.26 1.92 22.50
CA ASP A 444 -11.07 2.77 21.35
C ASP A 444 -9.60 2.71 20.92
N ILE A 445 -9.34 1.96 19.84
CA ILE A 445 -7.99 1.73 19.31
C ILE A 445 -7.35 3.02 18.77
N GLY A 446 -8.13 4.05 18.45
CA GLY A 446 -7.61 5.36 18.04
C GLY A 446 -7.07 6.21 19.21
N SER A 447 -7.23 5.74 20.45
CA SER A 447 -6.90 6.47 21.67
C SER A 447 -5.92 5.73 22.60
N VAL A 448 -5.39 4.57 22.17
CA VAL A 448 -4.53 3.72 23.02
C VAL A 448 -3.08 4.19 23.10
N ALA A 449 -2.59 4.91 22.09
CA ALA A 449 -1.20 5.38 22.01
C ALA A 449 -1.13 6.73 21.28
N PRO A 450 -0.20 7.63 21.66
CA PRO A 450 -0.14 8.98 21.08
C PRO A 450 0.17 9.00 19.57
N TYR A 451 0.88 7.97 19.09
CA TYR A 451 1.30 7.78 17.70
C TYR A 451 0.26 7.03 16.85
N LEU A 452 -0.92 6.74 17.40
CA LEU A 452 -2.02 6.08 16.68
C LEU A 452 -3.28 6.91 16.88
N ARG A 453 -3.93 7.33 15.79
CA ARG A 453 -5.18 8.09 15.85
C ARG A 453 -6.16 7.60 14.80
N HIS A 454 -7.43 7.94 14.97
CA HIS A 454 -8.42 7.72 13.93
C HIS A 454 -8.06 8.44 12.64
N CYS A 455 -8.33 7.78 11.51
CA CYS A 455 -8.09 8.37 10.21
C CYS A 455 -9.05 9.52 9.96
N GLU A 456 -8.53 10.61 9.40
CA GLU A 456 -9.30 11.81 9.14
C GLU A 456 -10.39 11.57 8.08
N ASP A 457 -10.16 10.63 7.14
CA ASP A 457 -11.05 10.32 6.03
C ASP A 457 -11.95 9.08 6.27
N PHE A 458 -11.67 8.31 7.33
CA PHE A 458 -12.48 7.18 7.76
C PHE A 458 -12.41 7.01 9.29
N PRO A 459 -13.32 7.63 10.06
CA PRO A 459 -13.22 7.72 11.52
C PRO A 459 -13.21 6.38 12.28
N HIS A 460 -13.62 5.27 11.66
CA HIS A 460 -13.53 3.93 12.28
C HIS A 460 -12.15 3.27 12.08
N GLY A 461 -11.36 3.76 11.14
CA GLY A 461 -10.00 3.27 10.90
C GLY A 461 -8.98 3.96 11.80
N VAL A 462 -7.73 3.49 11.73
CA VAL A 462 -6.59 4.12 12.42
C VAL A 462 -5.37 4.24 11.53
N ARG A 463 -4.53 5.23 11.82
CA ARG A 463 -3.31 5.57 11.09
C ARG A 463 -2.20 5.96 12.07
N LEU A 464 -0.95 5.74 11.67
CA LEU A 464 0.22 6.18 12.42
C LEU A 464 0.46 7.69 12.28
N PHE A 465 0.83 8.30 13.39
CA PHE A 465 1.24 9.71 13.54
C PHE A 465 2.53 9.76 14.37
N ASP A 466 3.25 10.88 14.27
CA ASP A 466 4.43 11.16 15.13
C ASP A 466 4.06 12.04 16.33
#